data_AF-A0A969I0Y6-F1
#
_entry.id   AF-A0A969I0Y6-F1
#
_cell.length_a   1.000
_cell.length_b   1.000
_cell.length_c   1.000
_cell.angle_alpha   90.00
_cell.angle_beta   90.00
_cell.angle_gamma   90.00
#
_symmetry.space_group_name_H-M   'P 1'
#
loop_
_entity.id
_entity.type
_entity.pdbx_description
1 polymer ?
#
loop_
_entity_poly.entity_id
_entity_poly.type
_entity_poly.pdbx_seq_one_letter_code
_entity_poly.pdbx_strand_id
1 'polypeptide(L)'
;MAVETQGLDGAKHVLTEDAIAHADVVILAADIAIDRSRFGNKPIYETSTSEAIRNTHTVLSSALGLLGTSATPPRNLSPLLHLPRPALAASCW
;
A
#
# COMPACT_ATOMS: atom_id res chain seq x y z
N MET A 1 10.31 -6.53 3.05
CA MET A 1 11.04 -5.34 2.58
C MET A 1 12.44 -5.79 2.18
N ALA A 2 12.89 -5.42 0.98
CA ALA A 2 14.23 -5.66 0.49
C ALA A 2 14.85 -4.32 0.09
N VAL A 3 16.17 -4.18 0.24
CA VAL A 3 16.88 -2.93 -0.01
C VAL A 3 18.11 -3.24 -0.83
N GLU A 4 18.30 -2.48 -1.91
CA GLU A 4 19.52 -2.44 -2.71
C GLU A 4 20.21 -1.11 -2.48
N THR A 5 21.54 -1.11 -2.42
CA THR A 5 22.34 0.12 -2.36
C THR A 5 23.27 0.18 -3.57
N GLN A 6 23.41 1.36 -4.17
CA GLN A 6 24.28 1.58 -5.33
C GLN A 6 25.35 2.60 -4.97
N GLY A 7 26.57 2.11 -4.74
CA GLY A 7 27.73 2.94 -4.43
C GLY A 7 28.78 2.91 -5.53
N LEU A 8 29.92 3.57 -5.29
CA LEU A 8 31.05 3.57 -6.22
C LEU A 8 31.60 2.16 -6.48
N ASP A 9 31.60 1.30 -5.47
CA ASP A 9 32.00 -0.11 -5.58
C ASP A 9 30.96 -1.00 -6.29
N GLY A 10 29.91 -0.39 -6.85
CA GLY A 10 28.78 -1.08 -7.48
C GLY A 10 27.59 -1.30 -6.54
N ALA A 11 26.62 -2.06 -7.05
CA ALA A 11 25.39 -2.38 -6.33
C ALA A 11 25.61 -3.51 -5.31
N LYS A 12 25.05 -3.35 -4.11
CA LYS A 12 25.04 -4.35 -3.03
C LYS A 12 23.60 -4.69 -2.68
N HIS A 13 23.36 -5.95 -2.31
CA HIS A 13 22.01 -6.46 -2.03
C HIS A 13 21.06 -6.27 -3.21
N VAL A 14 21.54 -6.57 -4.42
CA VAL A 14 20.78 -6.39 -5.65
C VAL A 14 19.42 -7.08 -5.51
N LEU A 15 18.33 -6.35 -5.78
CA LEU A 15 16.99 -6.93 -5.65
C LEU A 15 16.81 -8.02 -6.71
N THR A 16 16.35 -9.18 -6.26
CA THR A 16 16.00 -10.28 -7.16
C THR A 16 14.73 -9.95 -7.93
N GLU A 17 14.56 -10.57 -9.10
CA GLU A 17 13.34 -10.44 -9.90
C GLU A 17 12.10 -10.83 -9.10
N ASP A 18 12.20 -11.89 -8.29
CA ASP A 18 11.15 -12.34 -7.37
C ASP A 18 10.77 -11.26 -6.33
N ALA A 19 11.77 -10.65 -5.68
CA ALA A 19 11.54 -9.57 -4.73
C ALA A 19 10.90 -8.35 -5.39
N ILE A 20 11.30 -8.02 -6.62
CA ILE A 20 10.66 -6.97 -7.39
C ILE A 20 9.22 -7.37 -7.71
N ALA A 21 8.99 -8.56 -8.27
CA ALA A 21 7.66 -9.06 -8.66
C ALA A 21 6.66 -9.05 -7.50
N HIS A 22 7.09 -9.40 -6.29
CA HIS A 22 6.28 -9.37 -5.08
C HIS A 22 6.15 -8.00 -4.39
N ALA A 23 6.91 -6.97 -4.82
CA ALA A 23 6.81 -5.65 -4.21
C ALA A 23 5.50 -4.93 -4.57
N ASP A 24 4.78 -4.43 -3.56
CA ASP A 24 3.59 -3.60 -3.76
C ASP A 24 3.96 -2.20 -4.29
N VAL A 25 5.04 -1.61 -3.74
CA VAL A 25 5.55 -0.29 -4.09
C VAL A 25 7.08 -0.29 -4.09
N VAL A 26 7.68 0.51 -4.95
CA VAL A 26 9.13 0.74 -5.01
C VAL A 26 9.44 2.16 -4.55
N ILE A 27 10.43 2.31 -3.67
CA ILE A 27 10.95 3.61 -3.24
C ILE A 27 12.33 3.81 -3.85
N LEU A 28 12.52 4.86 -4.64
CA LEU A 28 13.81 5.28 -5.19
C LEU A 28 14.32 6.45 -4.36
N ALA A 29 15.21 6.18 -3.39
CA ALA A 29 15.84 7.19 -2.55
C ALA A 29 17.26 7.46 -3.06
N ALA A 30 17.38 8.29 -4.10
CA ALA A 30 18.65 8.53 -4.79
C ALA A 30 18.75 9.97 -5.31
N ASP A 31 19.98 10.49 -5.35
CA ASP A 31 20.29 11.82 -5.89
C ASP A 31 20.78 11.77 -7.35
N ILE A 32 20.59 10.62 -8.00
CA ILE A 32 20.98 10.33 -9.38
C ILE A 32 19.84 9.61 -10.10
N ALA A 33 19.88 9.63 -11.43
CA ALA A 33 18.92 8.89 -12.24
C ALA A 33 19.13 7.36 -12.06
N ILE A 34 18.04 6.66 -11.74
CA ILE A 34 18.01 5.20 -11.61
C ILE A 34 17.24 4.62 -12.79
N ASP A 35 17.74 3.54 -13.39
CA ASP A 35 17.00 2.78 -14.40
C ASP A 35 15.78 2.11 -13.77
N ARG A 36 14.61 2.42 -14.32
CA ARG A 36 13.31 1.96 -13.82
C ARG A 36 12.76 0.77 -14.58
N SER A 37 13.42 0.37 -15.67
CA SER A 37 12.96 -0.68 -16.59
C SER A 37 12.61 -1.99 -15.85
N ARG A 38 13.45 -2.38 -14.88
CA ARG A 38 13.27 -3.57 -14.03
C ARG A 38 12.05 -3.55 -13.12
N PHE A 39 11.45 -2.39 -12.86
CA PHE A 39 10.30 -2.27 -11.94
C PHE A 39 8.94 -2.35 -12.66
N GLY A 40 8.93 -2.44 -14.00
CA GLY A 40 7.69 -2.56 -14.78
C GLY A 40 6.67 -1.46 -14.47
N ASN A 41 5.42 -1.86 -14.22
CA ASN A 41 4.30 -0.94 -13.91
C ASN A 41 4.08 -0.75 -12.40
N LYS A 42 5.07 -1.07 -11.56
CA LYS A 42 4.92 -0.92 -10.10
C LYS A 42 4.81 0.56 -9.73
N PRO A 43 3.99 0.92 -8.73
CA PRO A 43 4.00 2.25 -8.16
C PRO A 43 5.41 2.61 -7.66
N ILE A 44 5.91 3.76 -8.10
CA ILE A 44 7.24 4.26 -7.72
C ILE A 44 7.06 5.58 -6.96
N TYR A 45 7.62 5.63 -5.75
CA TYR A 45 7.82 6.87 -5.02
C TYR A 45 9.30 7.25 -5.11
N GLU A 46 9.60 8.41 -5.69
CA GLU A 46 10.97 8.90 -5.86
C GLU A 46 11.25 10.05 -4.90
N THR A 47 12.42 10.04 -4.28
CA THR A 47 12.86 11.05 -3.32
C THR A 47 14.40 11.10 -3.25
N SER A 48 14.95 12.10 -2.57
CA SER A 48 16.40 12.22 -2.36
C SER A 48 16.88 11.30 -1.22
N THR A 49 18.17 10.98 -1.21
CA THR A 49 18.76 10.21 -0.09
C THR A 49 18.60 10.96 1.23
N SER A 50 18.80 12.28 1.20
CA SER A 50 18.69 13.14 2.37
C SER A 50 17.28 13.17 2.96
N GLU A 51 16.25 13.24 2.11
CA GLU A 51 14.85 13.21 2.55
C GLU A 51 14.47 11.84 3.12
N ALA A 52 14.89 10.75 2.50
CA ALA A 52 14.65 9.40 3.01
C ALA A 52 15.25 9.17 4.42
N ILE A 53 16.43 9.75 4.69
CA ILE A 53 17.09 9.68 6.01
C ILE A 53 16.41 10.57 7.04
N ARG A 54 16.07 11.81 6.68
CA ARG A 54 15.56 12.80 7.64
C ARG A 54 14.07 12.64 7.94
N ASN A 55 13.30 12.22 6.93
CA ASN A 55 11.84 12.21 6.94
C ASN A 55 11.28 10.82 6.62
N THR A 56 11.91 9.76 7.12
CA THR A 56 11.60 8.36 6.78
C THR A 56 10.11 8.01 6.93
N HIS A 57 9.47 8.44 8.00
CA HIS A 57 8.05 8.17 8.23
C HIS A 57 7.15 8.77 7.14
N THR A 58 7.45 10.02 6.74
CA THR A 58 6.73 10.71 5.66
C THR A 58 6.94 10.00 4.33
N VAL A 59 8.17 9.68 3.99
CA VAL A 59 8.52 8.96 2.75
C VAL A 59 7.77 7.63 2.65
N LEU A 60 7.79 6.83 3.71
CA LEU A 60 7.10 5.55 3.74
C LEU A 60 5.58 5.72 3.60
N SER A 61 4.99 6.67 4.33
CA SER A 61 3.55 6.94 4.29
C SER A 61 3.11 7.41 2.90
N SER A 62 3.90 8.28 2.26
CA SER A 62 3.62 8.75 0.90
C SER A 62 3.71 7.62 -0.12
N ALA A 63 4.73 6.75 0.00
CA ALA A 63 4.86 5.58 -0.88
C ALA A 63 3.67 4.63 -0.74
N LEU A 64 3.27 4.29 0.49
CA LEU A 64 2.11 3.44 0.74
C LEU A 64 0.80 4.07 0.27
N GLY A 65 0.69 5.41 0.31
CA GLY A 65 -0.45 6.15 -0.22
C GLY A 65 -0.67 5.96 -1.73
N LEU A 66 0.39 5.63 -2.49
CA LEU A 66 0.28 5.35 -3.93
C LEU A 66 -0.51 4.08 -4.24
N LEU A 67 -0.60 3.14 -3.30
CA LEU A 67 -1.32 1.88 -3.52
C LEU A 67 -2.83 2.10 -3.65
N GLY A 68 -3.32 3.29 -3.30
CA GLY A 68 -4.73 3.60 -3.25
C GLY A 68 -5.40 2.76 -2.17
N THR A 69 -6.04 3.40 -1.21
CA THR A 69 -7.05 2.67 -0.45
C THR A 69 -8.18 2.37 -1.42
N SER A 70 -8.16 1.17 -2.00
CA SER A 70 -9.41 0.47 -2.26
C SER A 70 -10.00 0.19 -0.89
N ALA A 71 -10.50 1.25 -0.25
CA ALA A 71 -11.43 1.13 0.85
C ALA A 71 -12.53 0.24 0.28
N THR A 72 -12.53 -1.03 0.66
CA THR A 72 -13.73 -1.83 0.57
C THR A 72 -14.75 -1.00 1.33
N PRO A 73 -15.73 -0.37 0.67
CA PRO A 73 -16.77 0.32 1.41
C PRO A 73 -17.31 -0.73 2.40
N PRO A 74 -17.56 -0.39 3.67
CA PRO A 74 -18.21 -1.33 4.57
C PRO A 74 -19.42 -1.84 3.80
N ARG A 75 -19.44 -3.15 3.47
CA ARG A 75 -20.56 -3.74 2.75
C ARG A 75 -21.77 -3.33 3.55
N ASN A 76 -22.57 -2.44 2.98
CA ASN A 76 -23.87 -2.07 3.49
C ASN A 76 -24.66 -3.38 3.53
N LEU A 77 -24.65 -4.02 4.70
CA LEU A 77 -25.62 -5.04 5.04
C LEU A 77 -26.92 -4.27 5.24
N SER A 78 -27.65 -4.05 4.16
CA SER A 78 -28.96 -3.42 4.25
C SER A 78 -29.88 -4.24 5.17
N PRO A 79 -30.77 -3.57 5.91
CA PRO A 79 -31.30 -4.06 7.18
C PRO A 79 -32.49 -4.98 6.95
N LEU A 80 -32.28 -6.29 6.96
CA LEU A 80 -33.39 -7.26 6.95
C LEU A 80 -33.82 -7.65 8.36
N LEU A 81 -34.29 -6.67 9.12
CA LEU A 81 -35.05 -6.89 10.36
C LEU A 81 -36.12 -5.80 10.53
N HIS A 82 -36.96 -5.63 9.52
CA HIS A 82 -38.34 -5.20 9.75
C HIS A 82 -39.25 -6.34 9.27
N LEU A 83 -39.68 -7.16 10.22
CA LEU A 83 -40.91 -7.92 10.08
C LEU A 83 -41.88 -7.29 11.08
N PRO A 84 -43.02 -6.73 10.67
CA PRO A 84 -44.03 -6.34 11.63
C PRO A 84 -44.51 -7.59 12.36
N ARG A 85 -44.43 -7.62 13.70
CA ARG A 85 -45.07 -8.67 14.49
C ARG A 85 -46.58 -8.54 14.27
N PRO A 86 -47.30 -9.58 13.82
CA PRO A 86 -48.75 -9.57 13.88
C PRO A 86 -49.15 -9.45 15.35
N ALA A 87 -49.92 -8.41 15.68
CA ALA A 87 -50.59 -8.29 16.96
C ALA A 87 -51.65 -9.39 17.03
N LEU A 88 -51.33 -10.49 17.73
CA LEU A 88 -52.36 -11.41 18.19
C LEU A 88 -52.84 -10.89 19.53
N ALA A 89 -54.06 -10.38 19.47
CA ALA A 89 -54.81 -9.78 20.54
C ALA A 89 -54.84 -10.68 21.78
N ALA A 90 -54.74 -10.00 22.92
CA ALA A 90 -55.19 -10.51 24.19
C ALA A 90 -56.62 -11.06 24.04
N SER A 91 -56.82 -12.27 24.51
CA SER A 91 -58.07 -12.62 25.16
C SER A 91 -57.71 -13.54 26.31
N CYS A 92 -57.83 -12.97 27.50
CA CYS A 92 -58.13 -13.71 28.71
C CYS A 92 -59.19 -14.78 28.39
N TRP A 93 -59.10 -15.92 29.06
CA TRP A 93 -60.07 -16.56 29.95
C TRP A 93 -59.53 -17.97 30.23
#